data_AF-A0A552QTL4-F1
#
_entry.id   AF-A0A552QTL4-F1
#
_cell.length_a   1.000
_cell.length_b   1.000
_cell.length_c   1.000
_cell.angle_alpha   90.00
_cell.angle_beta   90.00
_cell.angle_gamma   90.00
#
_symmetry.space_group_name_H-M   'P 1'
#
loop_
_entity.id
_entity.type
_entity.pdbx_description
1 polymer ?
#
loop_
_entity_poly.entity_id
_entity_poly.type
_entity_poly.pdbx_seq_one_letter_code
_entity_poly.pdbx_strand_id
1 'polypeptide(L)'
;MARTWNAVLARLGVPTGDGRIIDPAGGSSRDLPLPLSWQELSDDGHGGSRVVGRIETMRIADGMVTATGTMLEDIPYAVTEQLEAGIVGPSVDLDDIEYVMDDAERIVITQWRVAGATLVSIPAFADVSLTLDPLPAEPLSEPVADVADALWASAAPEQLPPAEWFAAPSFDALTPLTVTPEGRVFGHVAPWDQCHVGLPGCVTPPSSPSGYSYFHVGEQRLADGTVTPAGTLVAGPRHADLSAGFQAAQQHYDDPAAAVARVIAGEDEFGVWVAGWVLPEASPEAVETFKSSPVSGDWRRVGGALELIGVCSVNVPGFPVPRARVAFSSGAQRALVGAFGVTPRFGAPRSVQVSDFPAPGKPDEPGNEMERARLAWALATTEEH
;
A
#
# COMPACT_ATOMS: atom_id res chain seq x y z
N MET A 1 23.19 1.71 -13.90
CA MET A 1 22.97 2.47 -15.15
C MET A 1 21.87 3.48 -14.91
N ALA A 2 21.92 4.64 -15.59
CA ALA A 2 20.89 5.65 -15.49
C ALA A 2 19.57 5.15 -16.12
N ARG A 3 18.45 5.29 -15.41
CA ARG A 3 17.14 4.73 -15.79
C ARG A 3 16.53 5.53 -16.95
N THR A 4 16.11 4.87 -18.01
CA THR A 4 15.46 5.50 -19.16
C THR A 4 13.96 5.67 -18.93
N TRP A 5 13.33 6.54 -19.71
CA TRP A 5 11.91 6.85 -19.61
C TRP A 5 11.32 7.26 -20.95
N ASN A 6 9.99 7.13 -21.05
CA ASN A 6 9.18 7.62 -22.16
C ASN A 6 7.94 8.35 -21.62
N ALA A 7 7.47 9.36 -22.35
CA ALA A 7 6.35 10.19 -21.91
C ALA A 7 5.56 10.79 -23.07
N VAL A 8 4.27 11.05 -22.81
CA VAL A 8 3.52 12.08 -23.52
C VAL A 8 3.66 13.36 -22.69
N LEU A 9 4.22 14.43 -23.25
CA LEU A 9 4.43 15.71 -22.54
C LEU A 9 3.26 16.67 -22.70
N ALA A 10 2.57 16.62 -23.83
CA ALA A 10 1.42 17.49 -24.12
C ALA A 10 0.48 16.90 -25.17
N ARG A 11 -0.78 17.30 -25.11
CA ARG A 11 -1.79 17.05 -26.15
C ARG A 11 -2.00 18.33 -26.97
N LEU A 12 -2.07 18.18 -28.28
CA LEU A 12 -2.22 19.29 -29.22
C LEU A 12 -3.65 19.31 -29.76
N GLY A 13 -4.22 20.51 -29.92
CA GLY A 13 -5.58 20.72 -30.41
C GLY A 13 -6.69 20.33 -29.41
N VAL A 14 -6.33 20.01 -28.17
CA VAL A 14 -7.26 19.65 -27.08
C VAL A 14 -7.11 20.68 -25.96
N PRO A 15 -8.21 21.15 -25.35
CA PRO A 15 -8.13 22.06 -24.20
C PRO A 15 -7.53 21.38 -22.97
N THR A 16 -6.64 22.09 -22.28
CA THR A 16 -6.14 21.77 -20.93
C THR A 16 -7.24 21.97 -19.89
N GLY A 17 -7.01 21.49 -18.65
CA GLY A 17 -7.97 21.65 -17.55
C GLY A 17 -8.29 23.11 -17.19
N ASP A 18 -7.38 24.04 -17.51
CA ASP A 18 -7.55 25.48 -17.33
C ASP A 18 -7.98 26.23 -18.61
N GLY A 19 -8.38 25.50 -19.65
CA GLY A 19 -9.03 26.07 -20.83
C GLY A 19 -8.08 26.62 -21.91
N ARG A 20 -6.78 26.33 -21.84
CA ARG A 20 -5.81 26.68 -22.89
C ARG A 20 -5.75 25.60 -23.96
N ILE A 21 -5.49 25.97 -25.21
CA ILE A 21 -5.30 25.01 -26.32
C ILE A 21 -3.92 25.26 -26.94
N ILE A 22 -3.16 24.19 -27.18
CA ILE A 22 -1.90 24.25 -27.92
C ILE A 22 -2.18 23.88 -29.39
N ASP A 23 -1.98 24.81 -30.32
CA ASP A 23 -2.22 24.57 -31.75
C ASP A 23 -1.19 23.57 -32.31
N PRO A 24 -1.62 22.45 -32.93
CA PRO A 24 -0.70 21.49 -33.56
C PRO A 24 0.21 22.09 -34.64
N ALA A 25 -0.17 23.18 -35.31
CA ALA A 25 0.57 23.74 -36.43
C ALA A 25 1.76 24.63 -36.01
N GLY A 26 1.74 25.15 -34.77
CA GLY A 26 2.68 26.16 -34.29
C GLY A 26 3.93 25.62 -33.58
N GLY A 27 4.10 24.31 -33.51
CA GLY A 27 5.03 23.65 -32.59
C GLY A 27 6.45 23.50 -33.10
N SER A 28 7.41 23.83 -32.23
CA SER A 28 8.83 23.50 -32.40
C SER A 28 9.47 23.04 -31.09
N SER A 29 10.74 22.64 -31.13
CA SER A 29 11.54 22.31 -29.94
C SER A 29 12.85 23.09 -29.98
N ARG A 30 13.39 23.46 -28.83
CA ARG A 30 14.81 23.81 -28.69
C ARG A 30 15.68 22.59 -29.02
N ASP A 31 16.97 22.83 -29.26
CA ASP A 31 17.94 21.76 -29.50
C ASP A 31 18.02 20.81 -28.30
N LEU A 32 17.93 19.51 -28.57
CA LEU A 32 18.07 18.46 -27.56
C LEU A 32 19.56 18.32 -27.15
N PRO A 33 19.84 17.90 -25.90
CA PRO A 33 18.88 17.49 -24.87
C PRO A 33 18.28 18.67 -24.10
N LEU A 34 17.03 18.52 -23.66
CA LEU A 34 16.33 19.49 -22.80
C LEU A 34 16.24 18.99 -21.35
N PRO A 35 16.09 19.88 -20.36
CA PRO A 35 15.92 19.46 -18.97
C PRO A 35 14.56 18.81 -18.75
N LEU A 36 14.56 17.69 -18.01
CA LEU A 36 13.40 17.22 -17.27
C LEU A 36 13.58 17.64 -15.81
N SER A 37 12.71 18.51 -15.32
CA SER A 37 12.72 19.04 -13.96
C SER A 37 11.65 18.38 -13.10
N TRP A 38 11.72 18.59 -11.79
CA TRP A 38 10.74 18.09 -10.82
C TRP A 38 10.54 19.09 -9.68
N GLN A 39 9.29 19.30 -9.28
CA GLN A 39 8.91 20.09 -8.11
C GLN A 39 8.79 19.22 -6.87
N GLU A 40 9.66 19.49 -5.88
CA GLU A 40 9.60 18.83 -4.57
C GLU A 40 8.37 19.26 -3.77
N LEU A 41 8.13 20.56 -3.79
CA LEU A 41 6.99 21.22 -3.19
C LEU A 41 6.23 21.88 -4.33
N SER A 42 4.90 21.77 -4.30
CA SER A 42 4.06 22.45 -5.28
C SER A 42 4.25 23.97 -5.16
N ASP A 43 4.53 24.60 -6.28
CA ASP A 43 4.70 26.05 -6.41
C ASP A 43 4.05 26.50 -7.72
N ASP A 44 3.83 27.81 -7.87
CA ASP A 44 3.17 28.35 -9.06
C ASP A 44 4.01 28.10 -10.32
N GLY A 45 3.34 27.62 -11.37
CA GLY A 45 3.96 27.19 -12.62
C GLY A 45 5.04 26.11 -12.41
N HIS A 46 6.28 26.45 -12.78
CA HIS A 46 7.43 25.53 -12.77
C HIS A 46 8.54 25.98 -11.81
N GLY A 47 8.26 26.99 -10.97
CA GLY A 47 9.19 27.58 -10.02
C GLY A 47 9.67 26.58 -8.96
N GLY A 48 10.86 26.81 -8.40
CA GLY A 48 11.44 25.97 -7.35
C GLY A 48 11.81 24.54 -7.76
N SER A 49 11.69 24.21 -9.06
CA SER A 49 12.00 22.88 -9.58
C SER A 49 13.52 22.66 -9.72
N ARG A 50 13.93 21.39 -9.64
CA ARG A 50 15.30 20.96 -9.92
C ARG A 50 15.35 19.99 -11.08
N VAL A 51 16.45 20.00 -11.83
CA VAL A 51 16.67 19.08 -12.94
C VAL A 51 16.91 17.67 -12.40
N VAL A 52 16.16 16.70 -12.91
CA VAL A 52 16.22 15.27 -12.52
C VAL A 52 16.43 14.34 -13.70
N GLY A 53 16.38 14.84 -14.92
CA GLY A 53 16.60 14.03 -16.12
C GLY A 53 16.90 14.86 -17.35
N ARG A 54 17.12 14.14 -18.44
CA ARG A 54 17.42 14.67 -19.77
C ARG A 54 16.37 14.18 -20.73
N ILE A 55 15.76 15.09 -21.47
CA ILE A 55 14.92 14.80 -22.63
C ILE A 55 15.86 14.65 -23.83
N GLU A 56 15.94 13.46 -24.42
CA GLU A 56 16.94 13.11 -25.42
C GLU A 56 16.35 12.91 -26.81
N THR A 57 15.08 12.51 -26.88
CA THR A 57 14.31 12.49 -28.13
C THR A 57 12.98 13.18 -27.93
N MET A 58 12.48 13.81 -28.98
CA MET A 58 11.17 14.45 -28.99
C MET A 58 10.54 14.33 -30.37
N ARG A 59 9.22 14.08 -30.39
CA ARG A 59 8.41 14.05 -31.60
C ARG A 59 7.14 14.87 -31.37
N ILE A 60 6.91 15.81 -32.27
CA ILE A 60 5.70 16.62 -32.35
C ILE A 60 4.92 16.11 -33.56
N ALA A 61 3.93 15.24 -33.32
CA ALA A 61 3.15 14.60 -34.37
C ALA A 61 1.86 14.03 -33.78
N ASP A 62 0.91 13.67 -34.63
CA ASP A 62 -0.24 12.84 -34.25
C ASP A 62 -1.08 13.46 -33.09
N GLY A 63 -1.09 14.80 -33.01
CA GLY A 63 -1.79 15.54 -31.96
C GLY A 63 -1.12 15.48 -30.59
N MET A 64 0.17 15.13 -30.50
CA MET A 64 0.89 14.97 -29.24
C MET A 64 2.33 15.48 -29.33
N VAL A 65 2.90 15.81 -28.17
CA VAL A 65 4.35 15.90 -27.96
C VAL A 65 4.77 14.67 -27.17
N THR A 66 5.53 13.78 -27.79
CA THR A 66 6.08 12.59 -27.12
C THR A 66 7.59 12.72 -26.97
N ALA A 67 8.14 12.21 -25.89
CA ALA A 67 9.56 12.31 -25.62
C ALA A 67 10.11 11.05 -24.93
N THR A 68 11.41 10.82 -25.11
CA THR A 68 12.16 9.83 -24.34
C THR A 68 13.41 10.46 -23.76
N GLY A 69 13.96 9.83 -22.75
CA GLY A 69 15.17 10.33 -22.12
C GLY A 69 15.69 9.45 -21.01
N THR A 70 16.59 10.03 -20.23
CA THR A 70 17.30 9.32 -19.16
C THR A 70 17.25 10.16 -17.87
N MET A 71 16.98 9.53 -16.73
CA MET A 71 17.08 10.15 -15.41
C MET A 71 18.55 10.42 -15.07
N LEU A 72 18.84 11.49 -14.31
CA LEU A 72 20.18 11.67 -13.75
C LEU A 72 20.48 10.57 -12.72
N GLU A 73 21.75 10.25 -12.51
CA GLU A 73 22.17 9.16 -11.61
C GLU A 73 21.88 9.48 -10.13
N ASP A 74 22.12 10.74 -9.75
CA ASP A 74 21.91 11.23 -8.38
C ASP A 74 20.68 12.14 -8.34
N ILE A 75 19.52 11.52 -8.25
CA ILE A 75 18.25 12.19 -8.02
C ILE A 75 17.67 11.71 -6.69
N PRO A 76 16.94 12.57 -5.97
CA PRO A 76 16.31 12.09 -4.76
C PRO A 76 15.21 11.09 -5.05
N TYR A 77 15.13 10.10 -4.17
CA TYR A 77 14.26 8.94 -4.29
C TYR A 77 12.79 9.30 -4.56
N ALA A 78 12.30 10.38 -3.95
CA ALA A 78 10.94 10.88 -4.10
C ALA A 78 10.52 11.12 -5.57
N VAL A 79 11.47 11.44 -6.47
CA VAL A 79 11.17 11.64 -7.89
C VAL A 79 10.66 10.34 -8.51
N THR A 80 11.39 9.24 -8.30
CA THR A 80 11.06 7.91 -8.80
C THR A 80 9.79 7.39 -8.13
N GLU A 81 9.69 7.55 -6.80
CA GLU A 81 8.52 7.12 -6.03
C GLU A 81 7.22 7.78 -6.50
N GLN A 82 7.24 9.11 -6.69
CA GLN A 82 6.05 9.84 -7.12
C GLN A 82 5.64 9.52 -8.57
N LEU A 83 6.61 9.29 -9.44
CA LEU A 83 6.37 8.83 -10.82
C LEU A 83 5.73 7.45 -10.84
N GLU A 84 6.27 6.50 -10.09
CA GLU A 84 5.74 5.13 -10.01
C GLU A 84 4.37 5.07 -9.32
N ALA A 85 4.12 5.96 -8.36
CA ALA A 85 2.80 6.13 -7.76
C ALA A 85 1.79 6.84 -8.69
N GLY A 86 2.23 7.41 -9.82
CA GLY A 86 1.38 8.13 -10.76
C GLY A 86 0.77 9.41 -10.19
N ILE A 87 1.42 10.01 -9.19
CA ILE A 87 0.93 11.23 -8.50
C ILE A 87 1.64 12.50 -8.96
N VAL A 88 2.63 12.38 -9.84
CA VAL A 88 3.20 13.48 -10.60
C VAL A 88 3.18 13.15 -12.08
N GLY A 89 2.96 14.18 -12.90
CA GLY A 89 2.95 14.06 -14.36
C GLY A 89 3.77 15.17 -15.01
N PRO A 90 4.17 14.97 -16.27
CA PRO A 90 4.90 16.00 -17.01
C PRO A 90 3.97 17.18 -17.34
N SER A 91 4.47 18.38 -17.09
CA SER A 91 3.92 19.64 -17.58
C SER A 91 4.98 20.26 -18.50
N VAL A 92 4.62 20.49 -19.77
CA VAL A 92 5.57 21.00 -20.76
C VAL A 92 5.95 22.46 -20.45
N ASP A 93 7.25 22.75 -20.52
CA ASP A 93 7.77 24.11 -20.38
C ASP A 93 7.85 24.72 -21.79
N LEU A 94 7.02 25.72 -22.07
CA LEU A 94 6.98 26.40 -23.37
C LEU A 94 7.67 27.75 -23.32
N ASP A 95 8.40 28.09 -24.38
CA ASP A 95 8.92 29.42 -24.65
C ASP A 95 8.49 29.90 -26.06
N ASP A 96 8.83 31.15 -26.38
CA ASP A 96 8.54 31.75 -27.70
C ASP A 96 7.04 31.68 -28.07
N ILE A 97 6.19 31.99 -27.08
CA ILE A 97 4.74 31.76 -27.12
C ILE A 97 4.04 32.97 -27.78
N GLU A 98 3.23 32.70 -28.80
CA GLU A 98 2.19 33.60 -29.29
C GLU A 98 0.82 32.97 -29.08
N TYR A 99 -0.19 33.80 -28.76
CA TYR A 99 -1.54 33.32 -28.52
C TYR A 99 -2.62 34.26 -29.05
N VAL A 100 -3.79 33.69 -29.30
CA VAL A 100 -5.03 34.39 -29.62
C VAL A 100 -6.15 33.94 -28.69
N MET A 101 -7.25 34.69 -28.65
CA MET A 101 -8.48 34.28 -27.98
C MET A 101 -9.44 33.72 -29.03
N ASP A 102 -10.06 32.56 -28.77
CA ASP A 102 -11.11 32.04 -29.63
C ASP A 102 -12.50 32.61 -29.27
N ASP A 103 -13.52 32.24 -30.05
CA ASP A 103 -14.91 32.69 -29.86
C ASP A 103 -15.52 32.25 -28.52
N ALA A 104 -14.92 31.27 -27.85
CA ALA A 104 -15.32 30.78 -26.53
C ALA A 104 -14.45 31.38 -25.40
N GLU A 105 -13.72 32.46 -25.68
CA GLU A 105 -12.81 33.15 -24.76
C GLU A 105 -11.70 32.24 -24.19
N ARG A 106 -11.26 31.24 -24.96
CA ARG A 106 -10.13 30.38 -24.60
C ARG A 106 -8.83 30.90 -25.20
N ILE A 107 -7.74 30.77 -24.45
CA ILE A 107 -6.39 31.07 -24.95
C ILE A 107 -5.95 29.93 -25.88
N VAL A 108 -5.73 30.26 -27.15
CA VAL A 108 -5.16 29.35 -28.14
C VAL A 108 -3.72 29.77 -28.40
N ILE A 109 -2.78 28.93 -27.99
CA ILE A 109 -1.34 29.11 -28.22
C ILE A 109 -1.04 28.70 -29.67
N THR A 110 -0.82 29.68 -30.54
CA THR A 110 -0.66 29.53 -31.99
C THR A 110 0.79 29.36 -32.43
N GLN A 111 1.74 29.82 -31.62
CA GLN A 111 3.17 29.56 -31.78
C GLN A 111 3.75 29.17 -30.43
N TRP A 112 4.59 28.14 -30.42
CA TRP A 112 5.22 27.66 -29.20
C TRP A 112 6.47 26.85 -29.52
N ARG A 113 7.41 26.88 -28.58
CA ARG A 113 8.61 26.04 -28.62
C ARG A 113 8.80 25.34 -27.28
N VAL A 114 9.08 24.04 -27.34
CA VAL A 114 9.39 23.26 -26.13
C VAL A 114 10.79 23.63 -25.64
N ALA A 115 10.88 24.04 -24.37
CA ALA A 115 12.13 24.39 -23.70
C ALA A 115 12.53 23.37 -22.62
N GLY A 116 11.60 22.52 -22.19
CA GLY A 116 11.78 21.51 -21.15
C GLY A 116 10.46 20.86 -20.78
N ALA A 117 10.48 20.07 -19.71
CA ALA A 117 9.27 19.67 -19.01
C ALA A 117 9.54 19.56 -17.52
N THR A 118 8.53 19.85 -16.72
CA THR A 118 8.59 19.76 -15.26
C THR A 118 7.57 18.73 -14.75
N LEU A 119 8.03 17.80 -13.92
CA LEU A 119 7.19 16.88 -13.17
C LEU A 119 6.52 17.63 -12.03
N VAL A 120 5.19 17.72 -12.07
CA VAL A 120 4.35 18.45 -11.13
C VAL A 120 3.19 17.59 -10.65
N SER A 121 2.63 17.92 -9.48
CA SER A 121 1.48 17.21 -8.90
C SER A 121 0.17 17.45 -9.67
N ILE A 122 0.07 18.57 -10.39
CA ILE A 122 -1.09 18.95 -11.20
C ILE A 122 -0.61 19.36 -12.60
N PRO A 123 -0.46 18.39 -13.53
CA PRO A 123 -0.09 18.70 -14.91
C PRO A 123 -1.23 19.42 -15.64
N ALA A 124 -0.89 20.23 -16.65
CA ALA A 124 -1.88 20.98 -17.43
C ALA A 124 -2.86 20.05 -18.20
N PHE A 125 -2.38 18.87 -18.59
CA PHE A 125 -3.18 17.80 -19.17
C PHE A 125 -3.40 16.70 -18.14
N ALA A 126 -4.64 16.24 -17.96
CA ALA A 126 -4.96 15.21 -16.97
C ALA A 126 -4.59 13.79 -17.43
N ASP A 127 -4.38 13.58 -18.73
CA ASP A 127 -4.17 12.28 -19.36
C ASP A 127 -2.73 12.08 -19.88
N VAL A 128 -1.78 12.86 -19.37
CA VAL A 128 -0.35 12.69 -19.66
C VAL A 128 0.38 12.04 -18.51
N SER A 129 1.34 11.20 -18.83
CA SER A 129 2.17 10.50 -17.86
C SER A 129 3.60 10.34 -18.39
N LEU A 130 4.55 10.22 -17.46
CA LEU A 130 5.89 9.75 -17.73
C LEU A 130 6.05 8.36 -17.12
N THR A 131 6.56 7.43 -17.91
CA THR A 131 6.79 6.05 -17.50
C THR A 131 8.28 5.78 -17.50
N LEU A 132 8.77 5.31 -16.36
CA LEU A 132 10.14 4.85 -16.23
C LEU A 132 10.25 3.44 -16.79
N ASP A 133 11.26 3.20 -17.61
CA ASP A 133 11.54 1.85 -18.12
C ASP A 133 12.01 0.95 -16.95
N PRO A 134 11.72 -0.36 -17.02
CA PRO A 134 12.22 -1.30 -16.03
C PRO A 134 13.75 -1.31 -16.06
N LEU A 135 14.37 -1.35 -14.88
CA LEU A 135 15.81 -1.56 -14.80
C LEU A 135 16.15 -2.91 -15.44
N PRO A 136 17.22 -2.99 -16.26
CA PRO A 136 17.65 -4.26 -16.82
C PRO A 136 17.93 -5.24 -15.69
N ALA A 137 17.34 -6.43 -15.78
CA ALA A 137 17.68 -7.52 -14.88
C ALA A 137 19.18 -7.81 -15.03
N GLU A 138 19.93 -7.74 -13.93
CA GLU A 138 21.32 -8.19 -13.92
C GLU A 138 21.34 -9.64 -14.43
N PRO A 139 22.08 -9.95 -15.51
CA PRO A 139 22.14 -11.32 -16.01
C PRO A 139 22.76 -12.18 -14.92
N LEU A 140 22.00 -13.18 -14.48
CA LEU A 140 22.52 -14.26 -13.63
C LEU A 140 23.70 -14.87 -14.39
N SER A 141 24.91 -14.68 -13.89
CA SER A 141 26.06 -15.40 -14.39
C SER A 141 25.78 -16.89 -14.19
N GLU A 142 25.69 -17.63 -15.31
CA GLU A 142 25.65 -19.09 -15.24
C GLU A 142 26.83 -19.57 -14.40
N PRO A 143 26.63 -20.50 -13.45
CA PRO A 143 27.73 -20.98 -12.62
C PRO A 143 28.71 -21.72 -13.53
N VAL A 144 29.84 -21.08 -13.81
CA VAL A 144 30.99 -21.75 -14.40
C VAL A 144 31.46 -22.74 -13.34
N ALA A 145 31.24 -24.03 -13.59
CA ALA A 145 31.71 -25.11 -12.74
C ALA A 145 33.25 -25.15 -12.82
N ASP A 146 33.91 -24.38 -11.96
CA ASP A 146 35.29 -24.63 -11.60
C ASP A 146 35.29 -25.35 -10.24
N VAL A 147 35.45 -26.66 -10.33
CA VAL A 147 35.61 -27.58 -9.21
C VAL A 147 37.03 -27.44 -8.66
N ALA A 148 37.18 -26.57 -7.66
CA ALA A 148 38.31 -26.62 -6.74
C ALA A 148 37.79 -26.63 -5.31
N ASP A 149 37.89 -27.81 -4.69
CA ASP A 149 37.79 -28.12 -3.26
C ASP A 149 37.71 -26.90 -2.32
N ALA A 150 36.50 -26.38 -2.12
CA ALA A 150 36.13 -25.70 -0.90
C ALA A 150 35.19 -26.63 -0.16
N LEU A 151 35.77 -27.36 0.79
CA LEU A 151 35.10 -28.18 1.77
C LEU A 151 34.13 -27.30 2.58
N TRP A 152 32.91 -27.05 2.07
CA TRP A 152 31.83 -26.53 2.90
C TRP A 152 31.19 -27.71 3.60
N ALA A 153 31.71 -28.04 4.77
CA ALA A 153 30.96 -28.83 5.71
C ALA A 153 29.79 -27.97 6.23
N SER A 154 28.57 -28.30 5.83
CA SER A 154 27.42 -28.12 6.71
C SER A 154 26.62 -29.42 6.74
N ALA A 155 26.88 -30.19 7.80
CA ALA A 155 26.10 -31.36 8.14
C ALA A 155 24.71 -30.95 8.65
N ALA A 156 23.69 -31.16 7.84
CA ALA A 156 22.33 -31.58 8.21
C ALA A 156 21.59 -31.96 6.91
N PRO A 157 20.70 -32.96 6.88
CA PRO A 157 19.76 -33.09 5.76
C PRO A 157 18.98 -31.77 5.65
N GLU A 158 18.93 -31.19 4.44
CA GLU A 158 18.09 -30.04 4.12
C GLU A 158 16.64 -30.46 4.40
N GLN A 159 16.15 -30.14 5.60
CA GLN A 159 14.81 -30.55 6.03
C GLN A 159 13.80 -29.68 5.31
N LEU A 160 13.40 -30.12 4.12
CA LEU A 160 12.38 -29.45 3.32
C LEU A 160 10.98 -29.76 3.87
N PRO A 161 10.04 -28.79 3.78
CA PRO A 161 8.68 -28.99 4.26
C PRO A 161 7.89 -29.93 3.34
N PRO A 162 6.96 -30.75 3.87
CA PRO A 162 6.01 -31.51 3.07
C PRO A 162 5.09 -30.58 2.25
N ALA A 163 4.75 -30.98 1.02
CA ALA A 163 3.85 -30.19 0.16
C ALA A 163 2.47 -29.95 0.79
N GLU A 164 1.97 -30.90 1.58
CA GLU A 164 0.71 -30.81 2.33
C GLU A 164 0.67 -29.65 3.34
N TRP A 165 1.81 -29.07 3.73
CA TRP A 165 1.83 -27.92 4.63
C TRP A 165 1.40 -26.63 3.94
N PHE A 166 1.45 -26.57 2.61
CA PHE A 166 1.05 -25.42 1.79
C PHE A 166 -0.35 -25.58 1.17
N ALA A 167 -0.99 -26.72 1.37
CA ALA A 167 -2.36 -26.96 0.93
C ALA A 167 -3.36 -26.19 1.82
N ALA A 168 -4.50 -25.83 1.23
CA ALA A 168 -5.61 -25.19 1.94
C ALA A 168 -6.03 -26.03 3.16
N PRO A 169 -5.88 -25.51 4.40
CA PRO A 169 -6.30 -26.24 5.57
C PRO A 169 -7.83 -26.30 5.65
N SER A 170 -8.36 -27.40 6.19
CA SER A 170 -9.78 -27.49 6.53
C SER A 170 -9.99 -26.89 7.91
N PHE A 171 -10.55 -25.69 7.98
CA PHE A 171 -10.96 -25.05 9.22
C PHE A 171 -12.44 -25.32 9.51
N ASP A 172 -12.79 -25.50 10.78
CA ASP A 172 -14.18 -25.59 11.26
C ASP A 172 -14.66 -24.29 11.94
N ALA A 173 -13.72 -23.38 12.18
CA ALA A 173 -13.96 -22.05 12.71
C ALA A 173 -12.79 -21.10 12.37
N LEU A 174 -13.03 -19.80 12.54
CA LEU A 174 -12.01 -18.78 12.48
C LEU A 174 -10.85 -19.12 13.44
N THR A 175 -9.69 -19.41 12.86
CA THR A 175 -8.54 -19.98 13.56
C THR A 175 -7.39 -18.98 13.63
N PRO A 176 -6.86 -18.64 14.82
CA PRO A 176 -5.72 -17.74 14.95
C PRO A 176 -4.46 -18.38 14.35
N LEU A 177 -3.53 -17.54 13.87
CA LEU A 177 -2.26 -18.01 13.36
C LEU A 177 -1.53 -18.86 14.41
N THR A 178 -1.15 -20.06 13.99
CA THR A 178 -0.63 -21.14 14.82
C THR A 178 0.63 -21.70 14.20
N VAL A 179 1.63 -21.97 15.03
CA VAL A 179 2.88 -22.65 14.65
C VAL A 179 2.98 -23.94 15.44
N THR A 180 3.09 -25.08 14.77
CA THR A 180 3.24 -26.38 15.43
C THR A 180 4.68 -26.61 15.90
N PRO A 181 4.93 -27.54 16.82
CA PRO A 181 6.28 -27.89 17.25
C PRO A 181 7.21 -28.32 16.11
N GLU A 182 6.64 -28.90 15.05
CA GLU A 182 7.37 -29.35 13.85
C GLU A 182 7.68 -28.20 12.88
N GLY A 183 7.11 -27.01 13.10
CA GLY A 183 7.34 -25.83 12.26
C GLY A 183 6.27 -25.58 11.20
N ARG A 184 5.12 -26.26 11.23
CA ARG A 184 4.00 -25.96 10.33
C ARG A 184 3.30 -24.69 10.79
N VAL A 185 3.04 -23.77 9.86
CA VAL A 185 2.33 -22.50 10.10
C VAL A 185 0.97 -22.54 9.43
N PHE A 186 -0.10 -22.20 10.15
CA PHE A 186 -1.43 -22.07 9.54
C PHE A 186 -2.37 -21.19 10.37
N GLY A 187 -3.40 -20.64 9.73
CA GLY A 187 -4.48 -19.90 10.39
C GLY A 187 -4.98 -18.75 9.53
N HIS A 188 -5.80 -17.88 10.12
CA HIS A 188 -6.41 -16.75 9.42
C HIS A 188 -5.65 -15.46 9.72
N VAL A 189 -5.46 -14.66 8.67
CA VAL A 189 -4.88 -13.30 8.74
C VAL A 189 -5.97 -12.26 8.88
N ALA A 190 -7.11 -12.47 8.21
CA ALA A 190 -8.19 -11.49 8.17
C ALA A 190 -9.57 -12.17 8.01
N PRO A 191 -10.52 -11.97 8.93
CA PRO A 191 -11.88 -12.52 8.85
C PRO A 191 -12.83 -11.63 8.06
N TRP A 192 -13.73 -12.23 7.26
CA TRP A 192 -14.73 -11.48 6.47
C TRP A 192 -15.71 -10.67 7.32
N ASP A 193 -16.19 -11.27 8.41
CA ASP A 193 -17.26 -10.71 9.27
C ASP A 193 -16.75 -9.76 10.38
N GLN A 194 -15.59 -9.13 10.21
CA GLN A 194 -15.07 -8.15 11.17
C GLN A 194 -14.62 -6.86 10.49
N CYS A 195 -14.97 -5.73 11.11
CA CYS A 195 -14.51 -4.41 10.68
C CYS A 195 -13.07 -4.17 11.13
N HIS A 196 -12.32 -3.43 10.32
CA HIS A 196 -10.97 -2.99 10.66
C HIS A 196 -10.98 -2.08 11.91
N VAL A 197 -10.16 -2.39 12.91
CA VAL A 197 -10.18 -1.72 14.23
C VAL A 197 -9.67 -0.27 14.18
N GLY A 198 -8.81 0.05 13.21
CA GLY A 198 -8.17 1.37 13.08
C GLY A 198 -8.74 2.30 12.00
N LEU A 199 -9.80 1.91 11.27
CA LEU A 199 -10.35 2.71 10.18
C LEU A 199 -11.75 3.26 10.54
N PRO A 200 -12.13 4.45 10.06
CA PRO A 200 -13.48 4.96 10.23
C PRO A 200 -14.49 4.12 9.42
N GLY A 201 -15.64 3.83 10.02
CA GLY A 201 -16.66 2.99 9.40
C GLY A 201 -16.34 1.49 9.47
N CYS A 202 -17.18 0.66 8.85
CA CYS A 202 -16.91 -0.77 8.75
C CYS A 202 -16.21 -1.07 7.42
N VAL A 203 -14.88 -1.19 7.46
CA VAL A 203 -14.07 -1.68 6.34
C VAL A 203 -13.76 -3.15 6.60
N THR A 204 -14.27 -4.03 5.74
CA THR A 204 -13.98 -5.48 5.77
C THR A 204 -12.71 -5.78 4.98
N PRO A 205 -12.03 -6.91 5.22
CA PRO A 205 -10.86 -7.26 4.44
C PRO A 205 -11.24 -7.49 2.96
N PRO A 206 -10.41 -7.01 2.01
CA PRO A 206 -10.68 -7.22 0.60
C PRO A 206 -10.29 -8.64 0.19
N SER A 207 -11.13 -9.26 -0.65
CA SER A 207 -10.78 -10.45 -1.41
C SER A 207 -9.77 -10.09 -2.51
N SER A 208 -8.95 -11.04 -2.93
CA SER A 208 -7.89 -10.85 -3.93
C SER A 208 -8.32 -11.31 -5.33
N PRO A 209 -8.54 -10.39 -6.29
CA PRO A 209 -8.79 -10.75 -7.69
C PRO A 209 -7.63 -11.50 -8.35
N SER A 210 -6.40 -11.24 -7.91
CA SER A 210 -5.19 -11.89 -8.45
C SER A 210 -4.90 -13.27 -7.85
N GLY A 211 -5.68 -13.73 -6.86
CA GLY A 211 -5.34 -14.94 -6.12
C GLY A 211 -4.05 -14.81 -5.32
N TYR A 212 -3.79 -13.63 -4.76
CA TYR A 212 -2.64 -13.27 -3.94
C TYR A 212 -1.27 -13.29 -4.65
N SER A 213 -1.23 -13.14 -5.98
CA SER A 213 0.03 -13.17 -6.73
C SER A 213 1.03 -12.09 -6.29
N TYR A 214 0.54 -10.94 -5.78
CA TYR A 214 1.38 -9.86 -5.26
C TYR A 214 1.95 -10.12 -3.86
N PHE A 215 1.40 -11.11 -3.15
CA PHE A 215 1.94 -11.62 -1.91
C PHE A 215 2.86 -12.83 -2.15
N HIS A 216 2.54 -13.70 -3.13
CA HIS A 216 3.32 -14.91 -3.47
C HIS A 216 4.52 -14.62 -4.37
N VAL A 217 5.39 -13.71 -3.94
CA VAL A 217 6.55 -13.24 -4.74
C VAL A 217 7.82 -14.05 -4.52
N GLY A 218 7.86 -14.95 -3.52
CA GLY A 218 8.97 -15.87 -3.29
C GLY A 218 8.68 -17.28 -3.79
N GLU A 219 9.69 -18.15 -3.70
CA GLU A 219 9.57 -19.56 -4.03
C GLU A 219 9.97 -20.43 -2.83
N GLN A 220 9.32 -21.59 -2.69
CA GLN A 220 9.63 -22.58 -1.67
C GLN A 220 9.81 -23.96 -2.28
N ARG A 221 10.97 -24.58 -2.01
CA ARG A 221 11.25 -25.99 -2.35
C ARG A 221 10.59 -26.93 -1.35
N LEU A 222 10.00 -28.01 -1.84
CA LEU A 222 9.25 -28.99 -1.04
C LEU A 222 9.99 -30.33 -1.00
N ALA A 223 9.66 -31.15 0.01
CA ALA A 223 10.30 -32.45 0.21
C ALA A 223 10.08 -33.45 -0.95
N ASP A 224 9.06 -33.26 -1.78
CA ASP A 224 8.78 -34.06 -2.97
C ASP A 224 9.56 -33.59 -4.22
N GLY A 225 10.41 -32.56 -4.08
CA GLY A 225 11.22 -31.98 -5.16
C GLY A 225 10.49 -30.91 -5.99
N THR A 226 9.23 -30.59 -5.66
CA THR A 226 8.49 -29.51 -6.32
C THR A 226 8.83 -28.14 -5.73
N VAL A 227 8.44 -27.08 -6.45
CA VAL A 227 8.57 -25.68 -6.02
C VAL A 227 7.19 -25.06 -6.07
N THR A 228 6.82 -24.33 -5.01
CA THR A 228 5.59 -23.54 -4.96
C THR A 228 5.91 -22.05 -4.82
N PRO A 229 5.15 -21.15 -5.47
CA PRO A 229 5.12 -19.75 -5.08
C PRO A 229 4.77 -19.63 -3.59
N ALA A 230 5.33 -18.65 -2.89
CA ALA A 230 5.08 -18.46 -1.48
C ALA A 230 5.25 -16.99 -1.07
N GLY A 231 4.35 -16.51 -0.21
CA GLY A 231 4.51 -15.24 0.49
C GLY A 231 5.38 -15.38 1.74
N THR A 232 5.89 -14.25 2.20
CA THR A 232 6.72 -14.16 3.42
C THR A 232 5.88 -13.65 4.58
N LEU A 233 5.95 -14.32 5.72
CA LEU A 233 5.55 -13.74 7.00
C LEU A 233 6.79 -13.19 7.68
N VAL A 234 6.73 -11.92 8.10
CA VAL A 234 7.86 -11.25 8.75
C VAL A 234 7.58 -11.02 10.23
N ALA A 235 8.55 -11.36 11.09
CA ALA A 235 8.61 -10.88 12.47
C ALA A 235 9.44 -9.59 12.51
N GLY A 236 9.01 -8.64 11.69
CA GLY A 236 9.71 -7.40 11.40
C GLY A 236 8.90 -6.18 11.81
N PRO A 237 9.25 -4.99 11.31
CA PRO A 237 8.75 -3.71 11.83
C PRO A 237 7.22 -3.59 11.78
N ARG A 238 6.72 -2.54 12.45
CA ARG A 238 5.33 -2.06 12.31
C ARG A 238 4.95 -1.96 10.82
N HIS A 239 3.66 -1.81 10.53
CA HIS A 239 3.22 -1.56 9.15
C HIS A 239 4.05 -0.50 8.43
N ALA A 240 4.26 -0.73 7.13
CA ALA A 240 4.72 0.31 6.23
C ALA A 240 3.82 1.54 6.34
N ASP A 241 4.34 2.73 6.04
CA ASP A 241 3.56 3.96 6.09
C ASP A 241 2.24 3.80 5.32
N LEU A 242 1.11 4.20 5.92
CA LEU A 242 -0.21 4.05 5.30
C LEU A 242 -0.34 4.88 4.02
N SER A 243 0.47 5.94 3.88
CA SER A 243 0.54 6.77 2.68
C SER A 243 1.43 6.19 1.57
N ALA A 244 2.28 5.20 1.89
CA ALA A 244 3.19 4.59 0.93
C ALA A 244 2.44 3.88 -0.23
N GLY A 245 2.96 4.02 -1.44
CA GLY A 245 2.52 3.23 -2.58
C GLY A 245 2.90 1.75 -2.45
N PHE A 246 2.42 0.92 -3.38
CA PHE A 246 2.68 -0.52 -3.41
C PHE A 246 4.16 -0.89 -3.25
N GLN A 247 5.04 -0.29 -4.06
CA GLN A 247 6.45 -0.65 -4.11
C GLN A 247 7.21 -0.24 -2.84
N ALA A 248 6.96 0.97 -2.32
CA ALA A 248 7.57 1.44 -1.08
C ALA A 248 7.12 0.60 0.13
N ALA A 249 5.85 0.21 0.18
CA ALA A 249 5.35 -0.68 1.20
C ALA A 249 5.94 -2.10 1.06
N GLN A 250 6.15 -2.59 -0.16
CA GLN A 250 6.81 -3.87 -0.40
C GLN A 250 8.28 -3.85 0.06
N GLN A 251 9.03 -2.80 -0.28
CA GLN A 251 10.43 -2.61 0.18
C GLN A 251 10.55 -2.57 1.70
N HIS A 252 9.57 -1.99 2.40
CA HIS A 252 9.54 -1.99 3.87
C HIS A 252 9.48 -3.40 4.47
N TYR A 253 8.84 -4.36 3.78
CA TYR A 253 8.82 -5.77 4.17
C TYR A 253 9.94 -6.61 3.53
N ASP A 254 10.73 -6.02 2.62
CA ASP A 254 11.84 -6.66 1.92
C ASP A 254 13.13 -6.64 2.77
N ASP A 255 13.00 -7.13 4.01
CA ASP A 255 14.14 -7.45 4.86
C ASP A 255 14.19 -8.98 5.04
N PRO A 256 15.09 -9.69 4.32
CA PRO A 256 15.26 -11.12 4.48
C PRO A 256 15.58 -11.55 5.91
N ALA A 257 16.20 -10.69 6.73
CA ALA A 257 16.50 -11.00 8.13
C ALA A 257 15.25 -10.96 9.03
N ALA A 258 14.18 -10.32 8.59
CA ALA A 258 12.90 -10.28 9.30
C ALA A 258 11.97 -11.44 8.93
N ALA A 259 12.29 -12.23 7.89
CA ALA A 259 11.49 -13.35 7.43
C ALA A 259 11.46 -14.49 8.47
N VAL A 260 10.25 -15.00 8.77
CA VAL A 260 10.07 -16.09 9.73
C VAL A 260 9.39 -17.31 9.11
N ALA A 261 8.50 -17.13 8.15
CA ALA A 261 7.80 -18.24 7.52
C ALA A 261 7.53 -17.98 6.04
N ARG A 262 7.43 -19.07 5.26
CA ARG A 262 6.87 -19.04 3.91
C ARG A 262 5.52 -19.72 3.90
N VAL A 263 4.55 -19.07 3.26
CA VAL A 263 3.16 -19.52 3.27
C VAL A 263 2.48 -19.28 1.93
N ILE A 264 1.50 -20.12 1.62
CA ILE A 264 0.43 -19.81 0.67
C ILE A 264 -0.66 -19.05 1.41
N ALA A 265 -1.32 -18.15 0.70
CA ALA A 265 -2.53 -17.46 1.14
C ALA A 265 -3.69 -17.88 0.25
N GLY A 266 -4.88 -17.95 0.82
CA GLY A 266 -6.10 -18.25 0.11
C GLY A 266 -7.32 -17.75 0.88
N GLU A 267 -8.50 -18.07 0.36
CA GLU A 267 -9.78 -17.66 0.93
C GLU A 267 -10.60 -18.90 1.29
N ASP A 268 -11.36 -18.81 2.38
CA ASP A 268 -12.41 -19.77 2.76
C ASP A 268 -13.66 -19.04 3.25
N GLU A 269 -14.61 -19.76 3.86
CA GLU A 269 -15.84 -19.18 4.38
C GLU A 269 -15.64 -18.22 5.58
N PHE A 270 -14.49 -18.29 6.27
CA PHE A 270 -14.19 -17.48 7.46
C PHE A 270 -13.34 -16.26 7.15
N GLY A 271 -12.40 -16.36 6.20
CA GLY A 271 -11.48 -15.28 5.92
C GLY A 271 -10.36 -15.59 4.93
N VAL A 272 -9.37 -14.71 4.93
CA VAL A 272 -8.06 -14.92 4.33
C VAL A 272 -7.25 -15.84 5.24
N TRP A 273 -6.96 -17.05 4.78
CA TRP A 273 -6.12 -18.02 5.47
C TRP A 273 -4.70 -18.04 4.89
N VAL A 274 -3.75 -18.49 5.71
CA VAL A 274 -2.39 -18.81 5.30
C VAL A 274 -1.97 -20.20 5.78
N ALA A 275 -1.11 -20.87 5.03
CA ALA A 275 -0.55 -22.18 5.37
C ALA A 275 0.86 -22.36 4.81
N GLY A 276 1.79 -22.89 5.61
CA GLY A 276 3.14 -23.19 5.16
C GLY A 276 4.07 -23.60 6.29
N TRP A 277 5.29 -23.06 6.30
CA TRP A 277 6.39 -23.53 7.15
C TRP A 277 7.23 -22.39 7.73
N VAL A 278 7.79 -22.62 8.91
CA VAL A 278 8.80 -21.75 9.52
C VAL A 278 10.14 -21.97 8.82
N LEU A 279 10.84 -20.88 8.52
CA LEU A 279 12.17 -20.91 7.91
C LEU A 279 13.22 -21.44 8.92
N PRO A 280 14.03 -22.45 8.56
CA PRO A 280 15.11 -23.00 9.40
C PRO A 280 16.17 -21.95 9.75
N GLU A 281 16.41 -21.02 8.84
CA GLU A 281 17.32 -19.89 8.99
C GLU A 281 16.76 -18.74 9.85
N ALA A 282 15.46 -18.75 10.19
CA ALA A 282 14.89 -17.73 11.06
C ALA A 282 15.49 -17.82 12.46
N SER A 283 15.81 -16.66 13.06
CA SER A 283 16.36 -16.65 14.41
C SER A 283 15.34 -17.18 15.42
N PRO A 284 15.77 -17.94 16.46
CA PRO A 284 14.85 -18.43 17.49
C PRO A 284 14.04 -17.31 18.17
N GLU A 285 14.64 -16.13 18.33
CA GLU A 285 13.99 -14.95 18.89
C GLU A 285 12.88 -14.41 17.97
N ALA A 286 13.10 -14.36 16.66
CA ALA A 286 12.10 -13.96 15.68
C ALA A 286 10.93 -14.95 15.65
N VAL A 287 11.21 -16.26 15.73
CA VAL A 287 10.18 -17.31 15.81
C VAL A 287 9.34 -17.18 17.08
N GLU A 288 9.95 -16.94 18.24
CA GLU A 288 9.21 -16.75 19.50
C GLU A 288 8.38 -15.44 19.50
N THR A 289 8.92 -14.37 18.93
CA THR A 289 8.17 -13.13 18.69
C THR A 289 6.97 -13.40 17.80
N PHE A 290 7.17 -14.08 16.67
CA PHE A 290 6.10 -14.46 15.75
C PHE A 290 5.02 -15.34 16.39
N LYS A 291 5.38 -16.29 17.25
CA LYS A 291 4.43 -17.17 17.96
C LYS A 291 3.56 -16.43 18.99
N SER A 292 4.14 -15.41 19.61
CA SER A 292 3.52 -14.63 20.70
C SER A 292 2.75 -13.40 20.21
N SER A 293 3.05 -12.90 19.01
CA SER A 293 2.36 -11.76 18.40
C SER A 293 1.25 -12.19 17.43
N PRO A 294 0.12 -11.46 17.36
CA PRO A 294 -0.80 -11.57 16.23
C PRO A 294 -0.16 -11.04 14.93
N VAL A 295 -0.75 -11.41 13.80
CA VAL A 295 -0.36 -10.89 12.48
C VAL A 295 -1.37 -9.88 11.95
N SER A 296 -0.90 -9.01 11.06
CA SER A 296 -1.73 -8.06 10.34
C SER A 296 -1.28 -8.00 8.89
N GLY A 297 -2.25 -8.10 7.97
CA GLY A 297 -1.98 -7.96 6.54
C GLY A 297 -1.86 -6.49 6.14
N ASP A 298 -1.12 -6.24 5.06
CA ASP A 298 -1.00 -4.95 4.40
C ASP A 298 -1.53 -5.07 2.96
N TRP A 299 -2.55 -4.26 2.65
CA TRP A 299 -3.18 -4.24 1.34
C TRP A 299 -2.88 -2.92 0.63
N ARG A 300 -2.40 -3.00 -0.61
CA ARG A 300 -2.12 -1.82 -1.44
C ARG A 300 -2.89 -1.87 -2.75
N ARG A 301 -3.19 -0.70 -3.30
CA ARG A 301 -3.92 -0.60 -4.56
C ARG A 301 -3.00 -0.99 -5.71
N VAL A 302 -3.30 -2.10 -6.38
CA VAL A 302 -2.60 -2.60 -7.55
C VAL A 302 -3.63 -2.99 -8.61
N GLY A 303 -3.45 -2.54 -9.86
CA GLY A 303 -4.38 -2.86 -10.95
C GLY A 303 -5.84 -2.43 -10.69
N GLY A 304 -6.06 -1.42 -9.85
CA GLY A 304 -7.40 -0.93 -9.49
C GLY A 304 -8.08 -1.63 -8.30
N ALA A 305 -7.53 -2.74 -7.79
CA ALA A 305 -8.02 -3.45 -6.61
C ALA A 305 -7.06 -3.33 -5.42
N LEU A 306 -7.53 -3.63 -4.20
CA LEU A 306 -6.66 -3.79 -3.04
C LEU A 306 -6.13 -5.22 -3.02
N GLU A 307 -4.81 -5.36 -3.09
CA GLU A 307 -4.12 -6.65 -3.10
C GLU A 307 -3.27 -6.78 -1.84
N LEU A 308 -3.21 -8.00 -1.28
CA LEU A 308 -2.32 -8.28 -0.14
C LEU A 308 -0.89 -8.30 -0.63
N ILE A 309 0.02 -7.64 0.08
CA ILE A 309 1.42 -7.49 -0.34
C ILE A 309 2.41 -7.92 0.73
N GLY A 310 1.96 -8.04 1.97
CA GLY A 310 2.78 -8.38 3.11
C GLY A 310 1.93 -8.71 4.32
N VAL A 311 2.51 -9.49 5.23
CA VAL A 311 1.91 -9.83 6.52
C VAL A 311 3.01 -9.76 7.56
N CYS A 312 2.84 -8.92 8.57
CA CYS A 312 3.81 -8.74 9.64
C CYS A 312 3.22 -9.03 11.02
N SER A 313 4.08 -9.41 11.96
CA SER A 313 3.75 -9.48 13.38
C SER A 313 3.54 -8.07 13.95
N VAL A 314 2.43 -7.88 14.65
CA VAL A 314 2.10 -6.62 15.34
C VAL A 314 1.53 -6.89 16.73
N ASN A 315 1.39 -5.87 17.57
CA ASN A 315 0.70 -6.01 18.85
C ASN A 315 -0.80 -5.69 18.77
N VAL A 316 -1.22 -4.93 17.76
CA VAL A 316 -2.60 -4.53 17.52
C VAL A 316 -2.91 -4.72 16.04
N PRO A 317 -3.50 -5.86 15.65
CA PRO A 317 -3.82 -6.13 14.26
C PRO A 317 -5.05 -5.34 13.82
N GLY A 318 -5.07 -4.95 12.55
CA GLY A 318 -6.24 -4.30 11.93
C GLY A 318 -7.47 -5.20 11.93
N PHE A 319 -7.26 -6.49 11.70
CA PHE A 319 -8.28 -7.53 11.67
C PHE A 319 -7.98 -8.61 12.74
N PRO A 320 -8.37 -8.40 14.00
CA PRO A 320 -8.04 -9.33 15.06
C PRO A 320 -8.72 -10.69 14.87
N VAL A 321 -7.92 -11.76 14.93
CA VAL A 321 -8.40 -13.14 15.06
C VAL A 321 -8.24 -13.56 16.53
N PRO A 322 -9.34 -13.63 17.31
CA PRO A 322 -9.23 -13.85 18.75
C PRO A 322 -8.65 -15.23 19.07
N ARG A 323 -7.60 -15.28 19.90
CA ARG A 323 -7.27 -16.49 20.65
C ARG A 323 -8.28 -16.62 21.79
N ALA A 324 -9.01 -17.73 21.86
CA ALA A 324 -10.08 -17.92 22.84
C ALA A 324 -9.62 -17.59 24.27
N ARG A 325 -10.41 -16.78 25.01
CA ARG A 325 -10.13 -16.44 26.41
C ARG A 325 -10.57 -17.57 27.33
N VAL A 326 -9.71 -17.90 28.30
CA VAL A 326 -10.05 -18.68 29.50
C VAL A 326 -11.34 -18.13 30.11
N ALA A 327 -12.30 -19.00 30.45
CA ALA A 327 -13.56 -18.61 31.07
C ALA A 327 -13.30 -17.78 32.34
N PHE A 328 -13.77 -16.53 32.37
CA PHE A 328 -13.69 -15.69 33.56
C PHE A 328 -14.71 -16.16 34.60
N SER A 329 -14.23 -16.78 35.68
CA SER A 329 -15.03 -17.10 36.86
C SER A 329 -15.13 -15.89 37.80
N SER A 330 -15.86 -14.84 37.42
CA SER A 330 -16.54 -13.89 38.33
C SER A 330 -17.00 -12.67 37.56
N GLY A 331 -18.32 -12.52 37.36
CA GLY A 331 -18.95 -11.45 36.60
C GLY A 331 -18.92 -10.07 37.29
N ALA A 332 -17.75 -9.47 37.43
CA ALA A 332 -17.63 -8.07 37.85
C ALA A 332 -16.63 -7.32 36.96
N GLN A 333 -17.16 -6.66 35.93
CA GLN A 333 -16.42 -5.66 35.16
C GLN A 333 -16.25 -4.42 36.04
N ARG A 334 -15.00 -4.07 36.40
CA ARG A 334 -14.70 -3.00 37.38
C ARG A 334 -14.16 -1.70 36.78
N ALA A 335 -13.88 -1.66 35.48
CA ALA A 335 -13.59 -0.42 34.74
C ALA A 335 -13.77 -0.64 33.23
N LEU A 336 -14.16 0.41 32.50
CA LEU A 336 -14.12 0.48 31.04
C LEU A 336 -13.16 1.63 30.67
N VAL A 337 -11.93 1.29 30.30
CA VAL A 337 -10.95 2.24 29.76
C VAL A 337 -10.23 1.54 28.61
N GLY A 338 -10.24 2.16 27.44
CA GLY A 338 -9.50 1.72 26.25
C GLY A 338 -10.36 1.57 25.00
N ALA A 339 -9.95 2.24 23.93
CA ALA A 339 -10.48 2.12 22.58
C ALA A 339 -10.36 0.67 22.06
N PHE A 340 -11.35 -0.16 22.36
CA PHE A 340 -11.56 -1.49 21.79
C PHE A 340 -13.05 -1.79 21.88
N GLY A 341 -13.78 -1.50 20.80
CA GLY A 341 -15.19 -1.85 20.66
C GLY A 341 -15.33 -3.31 20.22
N VAL A 342 -15.06 -4.26 21.11
CA VAL A 342 -15.53 -5.64 20.89
C VAL A 342 -16.99 -5.68 21.27
N THR A 343 -17.89 -5.82 20.30
CA THR A 343 -19.30 -6.05 20.58
C THR A 343 -19.46 -7.48 21.12
N PRO A 344 -19.96 -7.70 22.34
CA PRO A 344 -20.24 -9.04 22.81
C PRO A 344 -21.36 -9.64 21.97
N ARG A 345 -21.13 -10.80 21.32
CA ARG A 345 -22.21 -11.62 20.78
C ARG A 345 -22.92 -12.30 21.95
N PHE A 346 -24.00 -11.71 22.43
CA PHE A 346 -24.92 -12.42 23.32
C PHE A 346 -25.72 -13.44 22.51
N GLY A 347 -25.76 -14.69 22.98
CA GLY A 347 -26.64 -15.71 22.43
C GLY A 347 -28.10 -15.25 22.41
N ALA A 348 -28.86 -15.76 21.44
CA ALA A 348 -30.21 -15.33 21.09
C ALA A 348 -31.08 -14.91 22.30
N PRO A 349 -31.67 -13.70 22.30
CA PRO A 349 -32.47 -13.25 23.43
C PRO A 349 -33.73 -14.10 23.56
N ARG A 350 -33.91 -14.74 24.72
CA ARG A 350 -35.23 -15.20 25.18
C ARG A 350 -36.11 -13.97 25.36
N SER A 351 -37.26 -13.95 24.70
CA SER A 351 -38.26 -12.90 24.85
C SER A 351 -38.78 -12.84 26.30
N VAL A 352 -38.54 -11.73 26.99
CA VAL A 352 -39.18 -11.40 28.27
C VAL A 352 -40.25 -10.34 28.00
N GLN A 353 -41.49 -10.61 28.41
CA GLN A 353 -42.63 -9.72 28.22
C GLN A 353 -42.62 -8.56 29.22
N VAL A 354 -43.19 -7.42 28.83
CA VAL A 354 -43.13 -6.10 29.51
C VAL A 354 -44.03 -6.02 30.76
N SER A 355 -44.33 -7.13 31.42
CA SER A 355 -45.19 -7.16 32.63
C SER A 355 -44.44 -7.17 33.96
N ASP A 356 -43.10 -7.25 33.96
CA ASP A 356 -42.35 -7.65 35.16
C ASP A 356 -41.73 -6.51 35.99
N PHE A 357 -42.13 -5.24 35.79
CA PHE A 357 -41.65 -4.14 36.65
C PHE A 357 -42.77 -3.15 37.06
N PRO A 358 -42.88 -2.80 38.36
CA PRO A 358 -43.88 -1.84 38.83
C PRO A 358 -43.46 -0.39 38.52
N ALA A 359 -44.43 0.46 38.16
CA ALA A 359 -44.20 1.85 37.76
C ALA A 359 -43.64 2.73 38.90
N PRO A 360 -42.62 3.57 38.66
CA PRO A 360 -42.16 4.53 39.66
C PRO A 360 -42.98 5.83 39.65
N GLY A 361 -43.20 6.37 40.87
CA GLY A 361 -43.96 7.58 41.15
C GLY A 361 -43.27 8.89 40.73
N LYS A 362 -44.05 9.97 40.81
CA LYS A 362 -43.73 11.35 40.37
C LYS A 362 -42.55 12.00 41.12
N PRO A 363 -41.87 13.00 40.50
CA PRO A 363 -40.62 13.58 41.00
C PRO A 363 -40.83 14.81 41.90
N ASP A 364 -39.95 14.96 42.89
CA ASP A 364 -39.66 16.23 43.57
C ASP A 364 -38.37 16.84 42.96
N GLU A 365 -38.41 18.13 42.64
CA GLU A 365 -37.30 19.00 42.19
C GLU A 365 -36.58 19.69 43.39
N PRO A 366 -35.48 20.48 43.23
CA PRO A 366 -34.40 20.49 42.23
C PRO A 366 -32.98 20.75 42.86
N GLY A 367 -31.91 20.68 42.03
CA GLY A 367 -30.60 21.34 42.30
C GLY A 367 -29.42 20.62 41.64
N ASN A 368 -28.83 21.13 40.55
CA ASN A 368 -27.82 22.20 40.46
C ASN A 368 -26.40 21.65 40.28
N GLU A 369 -25.83 21.77 39.07
CA GLU A 369 -24.43 22.16 38.78
C GLU A 369 -24.04 21.86 37.32
N MET A 370 -24.64 20.84 36.71
CA MET A 370 -24.20 20.36 35.40
C MET A 370 -24.68 21.21 34.20
N GLU A 371 -25.76 21.97 34.35
CA GLU A 371 -26.30 22.84 33.29
C GLU A 371 -25.61 24.20 33.18
N ARG A 372 -24.94 24.68 34.24
CA ARG A 372 -24.14 25.91 34.16
C ARG A 372 -22.81 25.70 33.43
N ALA A 373 -22.27 24.48 33.44
CA ALA A 373 -21.01 24.16 32.76
C ALA A 373 -21.17 24.05 31.23
N ARG A 374 -22.37 23.73 30.72
CA ARG A 374 -22.62 23.55 29.27
C ARG A 374 -22.85 24.86 28.51
N LEU A 375 -23.31 25.92 29.18
CA LEU A 375 -23.52 27.24 28.55
C LEU A 375 -22.27 28.12 28.50
N ALA A 376 -21.27 27.87 29.35
CA ALA A 376 -20.04 28.67 29.39
C ALA A 376 -19.02 28.33 28.28
N TRP A 377 -19.07 27.11 27.72
CA TRP A 377 -18.15 26.68 26.65
C TRP A 377 -18.66 27.03 25.24
N ALA A 378 -19.98 27.09 25.06
CA ALA A 378 -20.62 27.41 23.78
C ALA A 378 -20.53 28.90 23.39
N LEU A 379 -20.18 29.80 24.32
CA LEU A 379 -20.04 31.24 24.07
C LEU A 379 -18.59 31.70 23.86
N ALA A 380 -17.61 30.78 23.87
CA ALA A 380 -16.18 31.13 23.81
C ALA A 380 -15.48 30.82 22.47
N THR A 381 -16.20 30.34 21.45
CA THR A 381 -15.58 29.92 20.15
C THR A 381 -16.25 30.50 18.91
N THR A 382 -17.09 31.52 19.06
CA THR A 382 -17.61 32.32 17.94
C THR A 382 -17.46 33.80 18.24
N GLU A 383 -16.27 34.36 17.98
CA GLU A 383 -16.12 35.75 17.52
C GLU A 383 -14.81 35.87 16.72
N GLU A 384 -14.95 36.49 15.55
CA GLU A 384 -14.02 36.62 14.44
C GLU A 384 -12.76 37.43 14.78
N HIS A 385 -11.64 37.11 14.11
CA HIS A 385 -10.88 38.05 13.27
C HIS A 385 -9.94 37.31 12.33
#